data_AF-A0AAT9F8G5-F1
#
_entry.id   AF-A0AAT9F8G5-F1
#
_cell.length_a   1.000
_cell.length_b   1.000
_cell.length_c   1.000
_cell.angle_alpha   90.00
_cell.angle_beta   90.00
_cell.angle_gamma   90.00
#
_symmetry.space_group_name_H-M   'P 1'
#
loop_
_entity.id
_entity.type
_entity.pdbx_description
1 polymer ?
#
loop_
_entity_poly.entity_id
_entity_poly.type
_entity_poly.pdbx_seq_one_letter_code
_entity_poly.pdbx_strand_id
1 'polypeptide(L)'
;MKITNSIFKYLVFNYYKTFKSIESFSLMHWADSLLGHQIRLKLVWSLNFFMHSLGFATNSTTGACFELNKQQEFVRKLMNNEIHFDDLIQTMSKRKRTNIYKKLLAIIWLLKRLKNTEIFQSFKLKPQGKKEKVYTRSECIIIGKYSDNKVVAMHCLYGNNYGLNINKHKSIYWNISKQTKNIVVIPFSIKLMDKRKLRNDNLIKIDWSFVNFYPSKG
;
A
#
# COMPACT_ATOMS: atom_id res chain seq x y z
N MET A 1 -20.62 1.58 7.98
CA MET A 1 -20.45 0.18 8.38
C MET A 1 -19.79 0.15 9.75
N LYS A 2 -20.47 -0.40 10.77
CA LYS A 2 -19.86 -0.68 12.08
C LYS A 2 -18.97 -1.93 11.91
N ILE A 3 -17.72 -1.85 12.33
CA ILE A 3 -16.80 -3.01 12.29
C ILE A 3 -16.88 -3.66 13.67
N THR A 4 -17.45 -4.86 13.74
CA THR A 4 -17.47 -5.67 14.96
C THR A 4 -16.17 -6.46 15.10
N ASN A 5 -15.91 -7.04 16.27
CA ASN A 5 -14.75 -7.91 16.48
C ASN A 5 -14.70 -9.06 15.46
N SER A 6 -15.81 -9.73 15.18
CA SER A 6 -15.88 -10.82 14.20
C SER A 6 -15.53 -10.36 12.78
N ILE A 7 -16.04 -9.19 12.36
CA ILE A 7 -15.71 -8.60 11.05
C ILE A 7 -14.22 -8.25 10.98
N PHE A 8 -13.68 -7.68 12.06
CA PHE A 8 -12.27 -7.32 12.14
C PHE A 8 -11.36 -8.54 12.08
N LYS A 9 -11.66 -9.61 12.83
CA LYS A 9 -10.93 -10.90 12.78
C LYS A 9 -10.89 -11.46 11.37
N TYR A 10 -12.06 -11.59 10.74
CA TYR A 10 -12.17 -12.10 9.38
C TYR A 10 -11.37 -11.25 8.37
N LEU A 11 -11.46 -9.93 8.49
CA LEU A 11 -10.70 -9.00 7.64
C LEU A 11 -9.19 -9.18 7.82
N VAL A 12 -8.70 -9.15 9.05
CA VAL A 12 -7.26 -9.25 9.36
C VAL A 12 -6.70 -10.59 8.89
N PHE A 13 -7.41 -11.69 9.15
CA PHE A 13 -6.97 -13.03 8.73
C PHE A 13 -6.88 -13.15 7.21
N ASN A 14 -7.91 -12.72 6.48
CA ASN A 14 -7.89 -12.75 5.01
C ASN A 14 -6.84 -11.82 4.43
N TYR A 15 -6.67 -10.65 5.03
CA TYR A 15 -5.62 -9.72 4.64
C TYR A 15 -4.24 -10.33 4.83
N TYR A 16 -4.01 -11.01 5.95
CA TYR A 16 -2.76 -11.69 6.25
C TYR A 16 -2.47 -12.85 5.29
N LYS A 17 -3.46 -13.71 5.02
CA LYS A 17 -3.36 -14.80 4.03
C LYS A 17 -2.98 -14.26 2.65
N THR A 18 -3.68 -13.21 2.22
CA THR A 18 -3.42 -12.53 0.95
C THR A 18 -2.01 -11.96 0.91
N PHE A 19 -1.61 -11.24 1.96
CA PHE A 19 -0.30 -10.63 2.09
C PHE A 19 0.84 -11.65 2.03
N LYS A 20 0.62 -12.86 2.57
CA LYS A 20 1.58 -13.98 2.46
C LYS A 20 1.60 -14.69 1.12
N SER A 21 0.57 -14.51 0.28
CA SER A 21 0.45 -15.17 -1.03
C SER A 21 0.93 -14.33 -2.21
N ILE A 22 1.02 -13.01 -2.06
CA ILE A 22 1.36 -12.09 -3.15
C ILE A 22 2.80 -11.62 -2.99
N GLU A 23 3.61 -11.75 -4.04
CA GLU A 23 4.97 -11.20 -4.08
C GLU A 23 4.93 -9.70 -4.39
N SER A 24 4.20 -9.31 -5.43
CA SER A 24 4.19 -7.92 -5.90
C SER A 24 3.00 -7.59 -6.81
N PHE A 25 2.71 -6.30 -6.98
CA PHE A 25 1.85 -5.79 -8.06
C PHE A 25 2.74 -5.15 -9.09
N SER A 26 2.43 -5.35 -10.36
CA SER A 26 3.02 -4.54 -11.41
C SER A 26 1.93 -3.71 -12.06
N LEU A 27 2.20 -2.41 -12.20
CA LEU A 27 1.33 -1.44 -12.84
C LEU A 27 2.07 -0.88 -14.04
N MET A 28 1.38 -0.75 -15.16
CA MET A 28 1.97 -0.34 -16.42
C MET A 28 1.24 0.86 -16.98
N HIS A 29 2.02 1.81 -17.49
CA HIS A 29 1.57 2.89 -18.33
C HIS A 29 2.34 2.84 -19.65
N TRP A 30 1.61 2.86 -20.76
CA TRP A 30 2.21 2.92 -22.09
C TRP A 30 2.83 4.28 -22.36
N ALA A 31 3.74 4.34 -23.33
CA ALA A 31 4.24 5.62 -23.80
C ALA A 31 3.08 6.43 -24.39
N ASP A 32 3.09 7.73 -24.14
CA ASP A 32 2.15 8.69 -24.72
C ASP A 32 2.88 9.97 -25.15
N SER A 33 2.13 10.97 -25.60
CA SER A 33 2.69 12.24 -26.08
C SER A 33 3.46 13.02 -25.01
N LEU A 34 3.22 12.76 -23.72
CA LEU A 34 3.89 13.42 -22.60
C LEU A 34 5.07 12.59 -22.08
N LEU A 35 4.90 11.27 -22.06
CA LEU A 35 5.86 10.30 -21.57
C LEU A 35 6.28 9.43 -22.76
N GLY A 36 7.33 9.84 -23.49
CA GLY A 36 7.86 9.12 -24.65
C GLY A 36 8.47 7.74 -24.36
N HIS A 37 8.21 7.17 -23.19
CA HIS A 37 8.60 5.82 -22.79
C HIS A 37 7.54 5.20 -21.88
N GLN A 38 7.44 3.88 -21.93
CA GLN A 38 6.58 3.11 -21.05
C GLN A 38 7.10 3.14 -19.61
N ILE A 39 6.21 3.16 -18.62
CA ILE A 39 6.56 3.08 -17.20
C ILE A 39 5.95 1.81 -16.61
N ARG A 40 6.79 1.00 -15.96
CA ARG A 40 6.35 -0.15 -15.15
C ARG A 40 6.67 0.09 -13.68
N LEU A 41 5.66 0.26 -12.83
CA LEU A 41 5.82 0.27 -11.38
C LEU A 41 5.69 -1.16 -10.82
N LYS A 42 6.73 -1.67 -10.15
CA LYS A 42 6.65 -2.91 -9.35
C LYS A 42 6.48 -2.56 -7.87
N LEU A 43 5.30 -2.78 -7.32
CA LEU A 43 5.00 -2.61 -5.90
C LEU A 43 5.37 -3.90 -5.16
N VAL A 44 6.37 -3.84 -4.31
CA VAL A 44 6.82 -5.00 -3.53
C VAL A 44 6.32 -4.83 -2.09
N TRP A 45 5.60 -5.83 -1.57
CA TRP A 45 5.11 -5.79 -0.20
C TRP A 45 6.26 -5.81 0.80
N SER A 46 6.29 -4.86 1.73
CA SER A 46 7.17 -4.94 2.90
C SER A 46 6.41 -5.55 4.07
N LEU A 47 7.08 -6.38 4.87
CA LEU A 47 6.51 -6.91 6.12
C LEU A 47 5.86 -5.77 6.94
N ASN A 48 6.55 -4.66 7.13
CA ASN A 48 6.06 -3.53 7.91
C ASN A 48 4.75 -2.93 7.36
N PHE A 49 4.47 -3.07 6.06
CA PHE A 49 3.24 -2.59 5.45
C PHE A 49 1.99 -3.16 6.11
N PHE A 50 1.98 -4.45 6.48
CA PHE A 50 0.80 -5.08 7.06
C PHE A 50 0.33 -4.34 8.31
N MET A 51 1.20 -4.15 9.30
CA MET A 51 0.84 -3.48 10.55
C MET A 51 0.57 -1.98 10.34
N HIS A 52 1.37 -1.31 9.49
CA HIS A 52 1.12 0.10 9.17
C HIS A 52 -0.21 0.31 8.46
N SER A 53 -0.59 -0.57 7.55
CA SER A 53 -1.85 -0.52 6.81
C SER A 53 -3.06 -0.79 7.69
N LEU A 54 -2.94 -1.55 8.78
CA LEU A 54 -4.03 -1.68 9.76
C LEU A 54 -4.19 -0.44 10.65
N GLY A 55 -3.12 0.32 10.83
CA GLY A 55 -3.12 1.55 11.62
C GLY A 55 -2.79 1.37 13.11
N PHE A 56 -2.32 0.17 13.49
CA PHE A 56 -1.87 -0.16 14.86
C PHE A 56 -0.34 -0.21 15.02
N ALA A 57 0.39 0.15 13.96
CA ALA A 57 1.83 0.37 14.02
C ALA A 57 2.17 1.64 14.81
N THR A 58 3.17 1.57 15.67
CA THR A 58 3.66 2.74 16.43
C THR A 58 5.17 2.89 16.39
N ASN A 59 5.61 4.15 16.49
CA ASN A 59 6.88 4.58 17.10
C ASN A 59 6.65 5.24 18.49
N SER A 60 5.51 5.02 19.17
CA SER A 60 5.18 5.71 20.44
C SER A 60 4.23 4.94 21.37
N THR A 61 4.37 5.24 22.66
CA THR A 61 3.95 4.59 23.92
C THR A 61 2.46 4.60 24.33
N THR A 62 1.47 4.81 23.44
CA THR A 62 0.06 4.93 23.89
C THR A 62 -0.89 3.88 23.28
N GLY A 63 -1.25 2.89 24.10
CA GLY A 63 -2.61 2.32 24.19
C GLY A 63 -2.82 0.92 23.61
N ALA A 64 -2.21 0.58 22.49
CA ALA A 64 -2.16 -0.79 21.94
C ALA A 64 -1.20 -0.78 20.75
N CYS A 65 0.06 -1.07 21.06
CA CYS A 65 1.17 -0.90 20.14
C CYS A 65 1.71 -2.28 19.76
N PHE A 66 1.68 -2.61 18.47
CA PHE A 66 2.22 -3.88 17.97
C PHE A 66 3.47 -3.62 17.15
N GLU A 67 4.49 -4.44 17.38
CA GLU A 67 5.74 -4.37 16.61
C GLU A 67 5.48 -4.70 15.14
N LEU A 68 6.12 -3.93 14.25
CA LEU A 68 5.92 -4.01 12.80
C LEU A 68 6.26 -5.39 12.20
N ASN A 69 7.25 -6.05 12.79
CA ASN A 69 7.78 -7.35 12.39
C ASN A 69 7.01 -8.54 12.99
N LYS A 70 6.10 -8.33 13.95
CA LYS A 70 5.38 -9.39 14.68
C LYS A 70 3.95 -9.62 14.17
N GLN A 71 3.75 -9.62 12.85
CA GLN A 71 2.43 -9.78 12.23
C GLN A 71 1.77 -11.11 12.56
N GLN A 72 2.57 -12.19 12.56
CA GLN A 72 2.10 -13.54 12.90
C GLN A 72 1.55 -13.59 14.32
N GLU A 73 2.26 -13.00 15.27
CA GLU A 73 1.83 -12.94 16.66
C GLU A 73 0.54 -12.13 16.81
N PHE A 74 0.45 -10.97 16.15
CA PHE A 74 -0.76 -10.16 16.15
C PHE A 74 -1.98 -10.95 15.64
N VAL A 75 -1.82 -11.64 14.50
CA VAL A 75 -2.89 -12.48 13.93
C VAL A 75 -3.26 -13.61 14.88
N ARG A 76 -2.27 -14.33 15.46
CA ARG A 76 -2.50 -15.41 16.41
C ARG A 76 -3.31 -14.93 17.62
N LYS A 77 -2.86 -13.86 18.29
CA LYS A 77 -3.54 -13.28 19.46
C LYS A 77 -4.96 -12.84 19.14
N LEU A 78 -5.16 -12.20 17.97
CA LEU A 78 -6.48 -11.80 17.50
C LEU A 78 -7.41 -13.01 17.27
N MET A 79 -6.92 -14.08 16.64
CA MET A 79 -7.73 -15.28 16.40
C MET A 79 -8.10 -15.97 17.71
N ASN A 80 -7.20 -16.00 18.69
CA ASN A 80 -7.39 -16.59 20.02
C ASN A 80 -8.26 -15.76 20.99
N ASN A 81 -8.84 -14.63 20.57
CA ASN A 81 -9.54 -13.68 21.45
C ASN A 81 -8.65 -13.06 22.55
N GLU A 82 -7.33 -13.09 22.41
CA GLU A 82 -6.42 -12.38 23.33
C GLU A 82 -6.41 -10.86 23.05
N ILE A 83 -6.92 -10.44 21.89
CA ILE A 83 -7.08 -9.03 21.47
C ILE A 83 -8.48 -8.86 20.88
N HIS A 84 -9.22 -7.83 21.32
CA HIS A 84 -10.52 -7.46 20.76
C HIS A 84 -10.46 -6.10 20.07
N PHE A 85 -11.14 -5.97 18.93
CA PHE A 85 -11.16 -4.73 18.16
C PHE A 85 -11.73 -3.54 18.96
N ASP A 86 -12.79 -3.77 19.74
CA ASP A 86 -13.46 -2.72 20.49
C ASP A 86 -12.51 -2.13 21.57
N ASP A 87 -11.77 -2.98 22.28
CA ASP A 87 -10.74 -2.56 23.25
C ASP A 87 -9.64 -1.73 22.58
N LEU A 88 -9.17 -2.16 21.40
CA LEU A 88 -8.14 -1.46 20.64
C LEU A 88 -8.56 -0.04 20.28
N ILE A 89 -9.83 0.17 19.90
CA ILE A 89 -10.28 1.49 19.42
C ILE A 89 -10.78 2.39 20.55
N GLN A 90 -11.30 1.84 21.66
CA GLN A 90 -11.92 2.61 22.72
C GLN A 90 -10.93 3.56 23.41
N THR A 91 -9.68 3.13 23.55
CA THR A 91 -8.58 3.92 24.13
C THR A 91 -8.05 5.01 23.19
N MET A 92 -8.51 5.06 21.93
CA MET A 92 -8.00 5.96 20.91
C MET A 92 -8.85 7.21 20.70
N SER A 93 -8.17 8.33 20.40
CA SER A 93 -8.85 9.57 20.02
C SER A 93 -9.73 9.40 18.76
N LYS A 94 -10.80 10.21 18.65
CA LYS A 94 -11.74 10.19 17.51
C LYS A 94 -11.02 10.29 16.16
N ARG A 95 -9.96 11.11 16.09
CA ARG A 95 -9.13 11.27 14.89
C ARG A 95 -8.37 9.99 14.54
N LYS A 96 -7.72 9.34 15.50
CA LYS A 96 -7.01 8.05 15.31
C LYS A 96 -8.00 6.97 14.85
N ARG A 97 -9.14 6.84 15.54
CA ARG A 97 -10.21 5.91 15.16
C ARG A 97 -10.67 6.11 13.72
N THR A 98 -10.99 7.36 13.35
CA THR A 98 -11.40 7.71 11.98
C THR A 98 -10.37 7.30 10.94
N ASN A 99 -9.08 7.48 11.26
CA ASN A 99 -8.00 7.06 10.36
C ASN A 99 -7.93 5.54 10.21
N ILE A 100 -8.03 4.78 11.31
CA ILE A 100 -8.08 3.31 11.28
C ILE A 100 -9.24 2.83 10.41
N TYR A 101 -10.45 3.37 10.62
CA TYR A 101 -11.60 3.01 9.78
C TYR A 101 -11.36 3.27 8.29
N LYS A 102 -10.75 4.40 7.93
CA LYS A 102 -10.37 4.69 6.53
C LYS A 102 -9.39 3.66 5.96
N LYS A 103 -8.47 3.17 6.79
CA LYS A 103 -7.51 2.14 6.39
C LYS A 103 -8.18 0.77 6.22
N LEU A 104 -9.01 0.36 7.17
CA LEU A 104 -9.75 -0.91 7.09
C LEU A 104 -10.68 -0.96 5.88
N LEU A 105 -11.40 0.13 5.58
CA LEU A 105 -12.23 0.21 4.37
C LEU A 105 -11.40 0.11 3.08
N ALA A 106 -10.20 0.69 3.07
CA ALA A 106 -9.30 0.58 1.92
C ALA A 106 -8.74 -0.84 1.76
N ILE A 107 -8.46 -1.55 2.85
CA ILE A 107 -8.06 -2.97 2.81
C ILE A 107 -9.20 -3.84 2.29
N ILE A 108 -10.43 -3.64 2.77
CA ILE A 108 -11.62 -4.36 2.26
C ILE A 108 -11.77 -4.14 0.75
N TRP A 109 -11.65 -2.88 0.30
CA TRP A 109 -11.70 -2.55 -1.13
C TRP A 109 -10.58 -3.25 -1.91
N LEU A 110 -9.34 -3.23 -1.38
CA LEU A 110 -8.19 -3.84 -2.02
C LEU A 110 -8.45 -5.33 -2.22
N LEU A 111 -8.77 -6.07 -1.14
CA LEU A 111 -9.02 -7.51 -1.17
C LEU A 111 -10.08 -7.91 -2.19
N LYS A 112 -11.16 -7.12 -2.32
CA LYS A 112 -12.21 -7.36 -3.32
C LYS A 112 -11.72 -7.17 -4.76
N ARG A 113 -10.75 -6.28 -4.98
CA ARG A 113 -10.25 -5.93 -6.32
C ARG A 113 -9.08 -6.80 -6.78
N LEU A 114 -8.43 -7.55 -5.90
CA LEU A 114 -7.25 -8.37 -6.24
C LEU A 114 -7.48 -9.41 -7.35
N LYS A 115 -8.73 -9.78 -7.61
CA LYS A 115 -9.09 -10.71 -8.70
C LYS A 115 -9.21 -10.04 -10.07
N ASN A 116 -9.15 -8.70 -10.13
CA ASN A 116 -9.37 -7.94 -11.35
C ASN A 116 -8.04 -7.39 -11.90
N THR A 117 -7.97 -7.22 -13.22
CA THR A 117 -6.85 -6.54 -13.90
C THR A 117 -6.87 -5.02 -13.69
N GLU A 118 -8.03 -4.46 -13.34
CA GLU A 118 -8.23 -3.04 -13.05
C GLU A 118 -8.37 -2.79 -11.55
N ILE A 119 -7.24 -2.83 -10.85
CA ILE A 119 -7.18 -2.55 -9.40
C ILE A 119 -7.01 -1.06 -9.17
N PHE A 120 -5.99 -0.48 -9.78
CA PHE A 120 -5.62 0.93 -9.63
C PHE A 120 -5.85 1.68 -10.95
N GLN A 121 -6.17 2.96 -10.86
CA GLN A 121 -6.50 3.83 -12.00
C GLN A 121 -5.35 4.75 -12.40
N SER A 122 -4.59 5.23 -11.42
CA SER A 122 -3.50 6.17 -11.66
C SER A 122 -2.44 6.09 -10.58
N PHE A 123 -1.27 6.64 -10.89
CA PHE A 123 -0.21 6.87 -9.92
C PHE A 123 0.39 8.26 -10.09
N LYS A 124 1.10 8.71 -9.06
CA LYS A 124 1.91 9.93 -9.08
C LYS A 124 3.28 9.61 -8.52
N LEU A 125 4.31 9.92 -9.29
CA LEU A 125 5.68 9.98 -8.79
C LEU A 125 5.94 11.41 -8.30
N LYS A 126 6.38 11.54 -7.05
CA LYS A 126 6.74 12.85 -6.52
C LYS A 126 8.22 13.13 -6.82
N PRO A 127 8.58 14.38 -7.13
CA PRO A 127 9.97 14.76 -7.26
C PRO A 127 10.69 14.47 -5.93
N GLN A 128 11.92 13.96 -6.04
CA GLN A 128 12.79 13.78 -4.87
C GLN A 128 13.17 15.18 -4.35
N GLY A 129 12.43 15.67 -3.36
CA GLY A 129 12.78 16.92 -2.68
C GLY A 129 14.08 16.79 -1.88
N LYS A 130 14.79 17.91 -1.67
CA LYS A 130 15.90 17.96 -0.71
C LYS A 130 15.41 17.46 0.65
N LYS A 131 16.17 16.53 1.23
CA LYS A 131 15.84 15.79 2.46
C LYS A 131 15.60 16.74 3.63
N GLU A 132 14.36 16.87 4.06
CA GLU A 132 14.03 17.25 5.44
C GLU A 132 12.86 16.37 5.94
N LYS A 133 13.16 15.54 6.94
CA LYS A 133 12.29 14.58 7.67
C LYS A 133 11.89 13.29 6.91
N VAL A 134 12.74 12.27 7.12
CA VAL A 134 12.73 10.88 6.60
C VAL A 134 11.42 10.09 6.82
N TYR A 135 10.53 10.53 7.72
CA TYR A 135 9.34 9.75 8.10
C TYR A 135 7.99 10.19 7.50
N THR A 136 7.90 11.22 6.64
CA THR A 136 6.57 11.85 6.40
C THR A 136 6.09 12.13 4.98
N ARG A 137 6.88 11.94 3.92
CA ARG A 137 6.38 12.22 2.56
C ARG A 137 6.52 11.00 1.66
N SER A 138 5.39 10.36 1.31
CA SER A 138 5.41 9.29 0.30
C SER A 138 6.02 9.81 -0.99
N GLU A 139 6.84 9.01 -1.63
CA GLU A 139 7.53 9.37 -2.87
C GLU A 139 6.73 8.95 -4.10
N CYS A 140 5.84 7.97 -3.92
CA CYS A 140 4.82 7.60 -4.89
C CYS A 140 3.44 7.52 -4.20
N ILE A 141 2.39 7.83 -4.96
CA ILE A 141 1.00 7.57 -4.57
C ILE A 141 0.36 6.78 -5.70
N ILE A 142 -0.37 5.72 -5.35
CA ILE A 142 -1.12 4.87 -6.27
C ILE A 142 -2.58 4.93 -5.86
N ILE A 143 -3.47 5.04 -6.85
CA ILE A 143 -4.85 5.48 -6.64
C ILE A 143 -5.80 4.48 -7.26
N GLY A 144 -6.78 4.02 -6.46
CA GLY A 144 -7.90 3.22 -6.91
C GLY A 144 -9.23 3.95 -6.71
N LYS A 145 -10.21 3.68 -7.58
CA LYS A 145 -11.58 4.22 -7.44
C LYS A 145 -12.36 3.42 -6.41
N TYR A 146 -12.84 4.11 -5.37
CA TYR A 146 -13.77 3.53 -4.39
C TYR A 146 -15.22 3.90 -4.74
N SER A 147 -15.47 5.18 -4.98
CA SER A 147 -16.73 5.74 -5.48
C SER A 147 -16.45 7.06 -6.20
N ASP A 148 -17.46 7.78 -6.68
CA ASP A 148 -17.21 9.02 -7.45
C ASP A 148 -16.56 10.12 -6.60
N ASN A 149 -16.83 10.12 -5.29
CA ASN A 149 -16.32 11.11 -4.35
C ASN A 149 -15.16 10.60 -3.48
N LYS A 150 -14.83 9.31 -3.53
CA LYS A 150 -13.80 8.71 -2.68
C LYS A 150 -12.84 7.84 -3.47
N VAL A 151 -11.58 7.89 -3.08
CA VAL A 151 -10.51 7.09 -3.67
C VAL A 151 -9.75 6.33 -2.58
N VAL A 152 -9.21 5.18 -2.94
CA VAL A 152 -8.21 4.48 -2.14
C VAL A 152 -6.85 4.97 -2.57
N ALA A 153 -6.08 5.54 -1.64
CA ALA A 153 -4.72 5.98 -1.88
C ALA A 153 -3.74 5.06 -1.16
N MET A 154 -2.85 4.45 -1.92
CA MET A 154 -1.70 3.70 -1.43
C MET A 154 -0.47 4.59 -1.52
N HIS A 155 0.22 4.75 -0.41
CA HIS A 155 1.42 5.56 -0.28
C HIS A 155 2.63 4.64 -0.28
N CYS A 156 3.59 4.96 -1.16
CA CYS A 156 4.79 4.18 -1.36
C CYS A 156 6.05 5.04 -1.26
N LEU A 157 7.16 4.39 -0.94
CA LEU A 157 8.53 4.89 -1.08
C LEU A 157 9.16 4.25 -2.32
N TYR A 158 10.17 4.88 -2.90
CA TYR A 158 11.03 4.22 -3.87
C TYR A 158 11.74 3.06 -3.19
N GLY A 159 11.63 1.88 -3.79
CA GLY A 159 12.30 0.68 -3.34
C GLY A 159 13.59 0.46 -4.10
N ASN A 160 14.39 -0.46 -3.55
CA ASN A 160 15.58 -0.97 -4.21
C ASN A 160 15.64 -2.49 -4.01
N ASN A 161 14.94 -3.24 -4.86
CA ASN A 161 14.95 -4.70 -4.77
C ASN A 161 16.30 -5.33 -5.10
N TYR A 162 17.24 -4.55 -5.65
CA TYR A 162 18.54 -5.03 -6.13
C TYR A 162 19.70 -4.66 -5.19
N GLY A 163 19.45 -3.89 -4.12
CA GLY A 163 20.51 -3.39 -3.24
C GLY A 163 21.51 -2.43 -3.92
N LEU A 164 21.18 -1.92 -5.11
CA LEU A 164 22.10 -1.14 -5.94
C LEU A 164 22.07 0.36 -5.64
N ASN A 165 23.20 1.03 -5.82
CA ASN A 165 23.23 2.49 -5.75
C ASN A 165 22.51 3.11 -6.96
N ILE A 166 21.32 3.66 -6.72
CA ILE A 166 20.43 4.24 -7.75
C ILE A 166 21.15 5.28 -8.62
N ASN A 167 22.06 6.07 -8.04
CA ASN A 167 22.79 7.11 -8.76
C ASN A 167 23.83 6.54 -9.73
N LYS A 168 24.38 5.35 -9.43
CA LYS A 168 25.37 4.65 -10.26
C LYS A 168 24.73 3.72 -11.31
N HIS A 169 23.53 3.21 -11.03
CA HIS A 169 22.91 2.12 -11.81
C HIS A 169 21.61 2.52 -12.52
N LYS A 170 21.54 3.73 -13.07
CA LYS A 170 20.34 4.25 -13.76
C LYS A 170 19.86 3.38 -14.92
N SER A 171 20.75 2.65 -15.60
CA SER A 171 20.43 1.77 -16.73
C SER A 171 19.59 0.55 -16.36
N ILE A 172 19.66 0.07 -15.11
CA ILE A 172 18.95 -1.14 -14.65
C ILE A 172 17.45 -0.88 -14.48
N TYR A 173 17.08 0.39 -14.36
CA TYR A 173 15.68 0.80 -14.40
C TYR A 173 15.14 0.84 -15.82
N TRP A 174 15.96 0.68 -16.84
CA TRP A 174 15.49 0.54 -18.22
C TRP A 174 15.52 -0.93 -18.64
N ASN A 175 14.56 -1.35 -19.45
CA ASN A 175 14.70 -2.63 -20.16
C ASN A 175 15.83 -2.53 -21.20
N ILE A 176 16.23 -3.68 -21.78
CA ILE A 176 17.34 -3.75 -22.74
C ILE A 176 17.13 -2.79 -23.92
N SER A 177 15.89 -2.66 -24.42
CA SER A 177 15.55 -1.73 -25.51
C SER A 177 15.45 -0.26 -25.10
N LYS A 178 15.59 0.07 -23.82
CA LYS A 178 15.41 1.41 -23.23
C LYS A 178 14.06 2.07 -23.53
N GLN A 179 13.04 1.27 -23.80
CA GLN A 179 11.66 1.74 -24.05
C GLN A 179 10.80 1.72 -22.79
N THR A 180 11.17 0.89 -21.81
CA THR A 180 10.42 0.72 -20.56
C THR A 180 11.26 1.11 -19.37
N LYS A 181 10.76 2.02 -18.55
CA LYS A 181 11.32 2.38 -17.25
C LYS A 181 10.63 1.58 -16.13
N ASN A 182 11.33 0.61 -15.59
CA ASN A 182 10.97 -0.15 -14.40
C ASN A 182 11.27 0.67 -13.14
N ILE A 183 10.32 0.79 -12.23
CA ILE A 183 10.47 1.50 -10.97
C ILE A 183 9.93 0.61 -9.87
N VAL A 184 10.78 0.28 -8.89
CA VAL A 184 10.35 -0.47 -7.72
C VAL A 184 9.85 0.51 -6.67
N VAL A 185 8.70 0.20 -6.06
CA VAL A 185 8.14 0.97 -4.96
C VAL A 185 7.71 0.05 -3.82
N ILE A 186 7.82 0.53 -2.58
CA ILE A 186 7.45 -0.21 -1.38
C ILE A 186 6.28 0.52 -0.72
N PRO A 187 5.08 -0.08 -0.64
CA PRO A 187 3.97 0.53 0.05
C PRO A 187 4.23 0.54 1.56
N PHE A 188 3.85 1.64 2.21
CA PHE A 188 3.94 1.78 3.68
C PHE A 188 2.61 2.22 4.31
N SER A 189 1.62 2.64 3.51
CA SER A 189 0.29 2.98 4.03
C SER A 189 -0.77 2.90 2.93
N ILE A 190 -2.00 2.57 3.30
CA ILE A 190 -3.18 2.61 2.41
C ILE A 190 -4.35 3.21 3.17
N LYS A 191 -5.15 4.08 2.55
CA LYS A 191 -6.33 4.67 3.19
C LYS A 191 -7.37 5.16 2.20
N LEU A 192 -8.62 5.15 2.63
CA LEU A 192 -9.72 5.84 1.96
C LEU A 192 -9.61 7.35 2.18
N MET A 193 -9.74 8.13 1.11
CA MET A 193 -9.73 9.58 1.15
C MET A 193 -10.80 10.19 0.25
N ASP A 194 -11.20 11.41 0.56
CA ASP A 194 -12.09 12.19 -0.31
C ASP A 194 -11.32 12.61 -1.56
N LYS A 195 -11.91 12.43 -2.73
CA LYS A 195 -11.27 12.77 -4.03
C LYS A 195 -10.84 14.24 -4.09
N ARG A 196 -11.60 15.14 -3.45
CA ARG A 196 -11.27 16.59 -3.35
C ARG A 196 -9.97 16.89 -2.60
N LYS A 197 -9.49 15.96 -1.76
CA LYS A 197 -8.23 16.11 -1.01
C LYS A 197 -7.04 15.54 -1.78
N LEU A 198 -7.28 14.86 -2.88
CA LEU A 198 -6.24 14.37 -3.76
C LEU A 198 -5.75 15.52 -4.63
N ARG A 199 -4.43 15.78 -4.59
CA ARG A 199 -3.82 16.70 -5.53
C ARG A 199 -3.60 15.96 -6.85
N ASN A 200 -4.42 16.29 -7.86
CA ASN A 200 -4.51 15.58 -9.13
C ASN A 200 -3.43 15.96 -10.15
N ASP A 201 -2.61 16.96 -9.84
CA ASP A 201 -1.46 17.37 -10.63
C ASP A 201 -0.51 16.18 -10.87
N ASN A 202 -0.09 16.00 -12.12
CA ASN A 202 0.86 14.97 -12.56
C ASN A 202 0.44 13.53 -12.21
N LEU A 203 -0.88 13.25 -12.22
CA LEU A 203 -1.36 11.88 -12.19
C LEU A 203 -1.18 11.22 -13.55
N ILE A 204 -0.54 10.07 -13.55
CA ILE A 204 -0.30 9.24 -14.71
C ILE A 204 -1.31 8.09 -14.66
N LYS A 205 -2.03 7.85 -15.76
CA LYS A 205 -3.01 6.77 -15.86
C LYS A 205 -2.30 5.42 -15.80
N ILE A 206 -2.95 4.43 -15.19
CA ILE A 206 -2.53 3.04 -15.28
C ILE A 206 -3.34 2.38 -16.38
N ASP A 207 -2.64 1.80 -17.34
CA ASP A 207 -3.26 1.07 -18.44
C ASP A 207 -3.51 -0.39 -18.04
N TRP A 208 -2.58 -0.99 -17.28
CA TRP A 208 -2.69 -2.39 -16.85
C TRP A 208 -2.19 -2.59 -15.42
N SER A 209 -2.88 -3.43 -14.64
CA SER A 209 -2.40 -3.93 -13.34
C SER A 209 -2.38 -5.45 -13.32
N PHE A 210 -1.32 -6.04 -12.78
CA PHE A 210 -1.22 -7.49 -12.59
C PHE A 210 -0.66 -7.85 -11.22
N VAL A 211 -1.26 -8.88 -10.63
CA VAL A 211 -0.89 -9.44 -9.33
C VAL A 211 0.08 -10.58 -9.57
N ASN A 212 1.27 -10.49 -8.97
CA ASN A 212 2.29 -11.53 -9.05
C ASN A 212 2.25 -12.29 -7.73
N PHE A 213 1.82 -13.55 -7.80
CA PHE A 213 1.80 -14.45 -6.65
C PHE A 213 3.19 -15.00 -6.40
N TYR A 214 3.48 -15.38 -5.15
CA TYR A 214 4.67 -16.18 -4.89
C TYR A 214 4.58 -17.46 -5.72
N PRO A 215 5.68 -17.91 -6.34
CA PRO A 215 5.71 -19.24 -6.91
C PRO A 215 5.36 -20.20 -5.78
N SER A 216 4.27 -20.97 -5.95
CA SER A 216 3.98 -22.08 -5.08
C SER A 216 5.22 -22.95 -5.07
N LYS A 217 5.91 -23.05 -3.93
CA LYS A 217 6.86 -24.15 -3.75
C LYS A 217 6.00 -25.41 -3.86
N GLY A 218 6.11 -26.09 -5.00
CA GLY A 218 5.55 -27.42 -5.19
C GLY A 218 6.15 -28.38 -4.18
#